data_AF-A0A068TGJ9-F1
#
_entry.id   AF-A0A068TGJ9-F1
#
_cell.length_a   1.000
_cell.length_b   1.000
_cell.length_c   1.000
_cell.angle_alpha   90.00
_cell.angle_beta   90.00
_cell.angle_gamma   90.00
#
_symmetry.space_group_name_H-M   'P 1'
#
loop_
_entity.id
_entity.type
_entity.pdbx_description
1 polymer ?
#
loop_
_entity_poly.entity_id
_entity_poly.type
_entity_poly.pdbx_seq_one_letter_code
_entity_poly.pdbx_strand_id
1 'polypeptide(L)' 'MQKVVEAVVRNGDQRVPVGLVTVKQALEMPERGMVEFSHPAYEAGKTDIFVNRETLSKLM' A
#
# COMPACT_ATOMS: atom_id res chain seq x y z
N MET A 1 -2.25 7.10 -17.06
CA MET A 1 -1.30 6.17 -16.41
C MET A 1 -1.97 5.62 -15.17
N GLN A 2 -2.08 4.29 -15.01
CA GLN A 2 -2.62 3.71 -13.77
C GLN A 2 -1.56 3.82 -12.67
N LYS A 3 -1.89 4.44 -11.55
CA LYS A 3 -1.00 4.51 -10.38
C LYS A 3 -1.11 3.20 -9.59
N VAL A 4 0.04 2.65 -9.22
CA VAL A 4 0.18 1.42 -8.42
C VAL A 4 0.77 1.73 -7.05
N VAL A 5 0.49 0.90 -6.06
CA VAL A 5 1.04 0.96 -4.70
C VAL A 5 1.46 -0.44 -4.29
N GLU A 6 2.36 -0.57 -3.33
CA GLU A 6 2.76 -1.87 -2.79
C GLU A 6 1.91 -2.22 -1.57
N ALA A 7 1.33 -3.41 -1.56
CA ALA A 7 0.62 -3.97 -0.43
C ALA A 7 1.62 -4.63 0.53
N VAL A 8 1.47 -4.35 1.81
CA VAL A 8 2.35 -4.79 2.89
C VAL A 8 1.49 -5.46 3.94
N VAL A 9 1.90 -6.62 4.44
CA VAL A 9 1.23 -7.29 5.56
C VAL A 9 2.06 -7.13 6.83
N ARG A 10 1.41 -6.80 7.95
CA ARG A 10 2.06 -6.87 9.27
C ARG A 10 2.03 -8.30 9.80
N ASN A 11 3.20 -8.84 10.12
CA ASN A 11 3.39 -10.11 10.80
C ASN A 11 4.22 -9.89 12.06
N GLY A 12 3.55 -9.69 13.20
CA GLY A 12 4.19 -9.22 14.44
C GLY A 12 4.81 -7.84 14.24
N ASP A 13 6.11 -7.71 14.56
CA ASP A 13 6.89 -6.49 14.36
C ASP A 13 7.44 -6.34 12.93
N GLN A 14 7.25 -7.36 12.08
CA GLN A 14 7.75 -7.36 10.71
C GLN A 14 6.69 -6.86 9.74
N ARG A 15 7.15 -6.11 8.74
CA ARG A 15 6.38 -5.69 7.58
C ARG A 15 6.87 -6.46 6.37
N VAL A 16 5.97 -7.18 5.72
CA VAL A 16 6.31 -8.04 4.58
C VAL A 16 5.61 -7.50 3.34
N PRO A 17 6.33 -7.07 2.29
CA PRO A 17 5.72 -6.71 1.03
C PRO A 17 5.15 -7.97 0.38
N VAL A 18 3.88 -7.92 -0.02
CA VAL A 18 3.16 -9.09 -0.59
C VAL A 18 2.82 -8.91 -2.07
N GLY A 19 2.95 -7.70 -2.61
CA GLY A 19 2.80 -7.45 -4.05
C GLY A 19 2.38 -6.02 -4.39
N LEU A 20 2.28 -5.75 -5.70
CA LEU A 20 1.80 -4.47 -6.23
C LEU A 20 0.31 -4.53 -6.55
N VAL A 21 -0.42 -3.50 -6.16
CA VAL A 21 -1.85 -3.33 -6.45
C VAL A 21 -2.10 -1.95 -7.05
N THR A 22 -3.18 -1.79 -7.81
CA THR A 22 -3.60 -0.46 -8.25
C THR A 22 -4.18 0.34 -7.07
N VAL A 23 -4.13 1.67 -7.16
CA VAL A 23 -4.77 2.56 -6.17
C VAL A 23 -6.27 2.21 -6.03
N LYS A 24 -6.95 1.88 -7.13
CA LYS A 24 -8.36 1.47 -7.10
C LYS A 24 -8.56 0.19 -6.27
N GLN A 25 -7.76 -0.85 -6.52
CA GLN A 25 -7.84 -2.10 -5.75
C GLN A 25 -7.55 -1.87 -4.26
N ALA A 26 -6.57 -1.03 -3.94
CA ALA A 26 -6.26 -0.67 -2.55
C ALA A 26 -7.45 0.03 -1.85
N LEU A 27 -8.17 0.89 -2.57
CA LEU A 27 -9.38 1.54 -2.05
C LEU A 27 -10.59 0.60 -1.92
N GLU A 28 -10.64 -0.48 -2.70
CA GLU A 28 -11.68 -1.51 -2.63
C GLU A 28 -11.40 -2.55 -1.52
N MET A 29 -10.16 -2.63 -1.00
CA MET A 29 -9.79 -3.54 0.07
C MET A 29 -10.38 -3.12 1.44
N PRO A 30 -10.70 -4.09 2.32
CA PRO A 30 -11.23 -3.81 3.65
C PRO A 30 -10.24 -3.03 4.51
N GLU A 31 -10.70 -1.94 5.12
CA GLU A 31 -9.87 -1.05 5.95
C GLU A 31 -9.45 -1.66 7.30
N ARG A 32 -10.12 -2.74 7.74
CA ARG A 32 -9.87 -3.43 9.02
C ARG A 32 -9.05 -4.71 8.88
N GLY A 33 -8.16 -4.80 7.88
CA GLY A 33 -7.30 -5.95 7.63
C GLY A 33 -5.84 -5.72 8.08
N MET A 34 -5.06 -6.80 8.16
CA MET A 34 -3.60 -6.77 8.38
C MET A 34 -2.80 -6.15 7.21
N VAL A 35 -3.48 -5.50 6.25
CA VAL A 35 -2.93 -5.02 4.99
C VAL A 35 -2.75 -3.51 5.05
N GLU A 36 -1.52 -3.10 4.82
CA GLU A 36 -1.03 -1.75 4.72
C GLU A 36 -0.59 -1.45 3.28
N PHE A 37 -0.40 -0.17 2.93
CA PHE A 37 0.06 0.21 1.60
C PHE A 37 1.25 1.17 1.68
N SER A 38 2.27 0.93 0.87
CA SER A 38 3.45 1.79 0.71
C SER A 38 3.48 2.50 -0.65
N HIS A 39 4.09 3.69 -0.67
CA HIS A 39 4.07 4.57 -1.85
C HIS A 39 5.06 4.11 -2.95
N PRO A 40 4.66 4.14 -4.25
CA PRO A 40 5.46 3.68 -5.39
C PRO A 40 6.64 4.58 -5.79
N ALA A 41 6.82 5.76 -5.19
CA ALA A 41 7.88 6.69 -5.60
C ALA A 41 9.27 6.36 -5.00
N TYR A 42 9.42 5.22 -4.32
CA TYR A 42 10.69 4.80 -3.71
C TYR A 42 11.15 3.44 -4.22
N GLU A 43 12.46 3.19 -4.07
CA GLU A 43 13.11 1.91 -4.36
C GLU A 43 12.31 0.73 -3.80
N ALA A 44 12.15 -0.33 -4.59
CA ALA A 44 11.54 -1.57 -4.14
C ALA A 44 12.19 -2.02 -2.82
N GLY A 45 11.38 -2.27 -1.79
CA GLY A 45 11.85 -2.65 -0.45
C GLY A 45 11.95 -1.51 0.58
N LYS A 46 11.71 -0.24 0.20
CA LYS A 46 11.54 0.86 1.18
C LYS A 46 10.07 1.05 1.53
N THR A 47 9.60 0.32 2.54
CA THR A 47 8.22 0.36 3.04
C THR A 47 7.96 1.45 4.09
N ASP A 48 8.88 2.40 4.29
CA ASP A 48 8.80 3.38 5.39
C ASP A 48 7.80 4.52 5.16
N ILE A 49 7.22 4.61 3.95
CA ILE A 49 6.22 5.62 3.61
C ILE A 49 4.88 4.96 3.38
N PHE A 50 4.09 4.97 4.45
CA PHE A 50 2.72 4.49 4.45
C PHE A 50 1.78 5.49 3.79
N VAL A 51 0.93 5.01 2.89
CA VAL A 51 -0.16 5.79 2.30
C VAL A 51 -1.48 5.33 2.88
N ASN A 52 -2.10 6.21 3.68
CA ASN A 52 -3.44 5.98 4.21
C ASN A 52 -4.51 6.15 3.10
N ARG A 53 -5.75 5.78 3.41
CA ARG A 53 -6.87 5.82 2.45
C ARG A 53 -7.14 7.21 1.86
N GLU A 54 -6.94 8.26 2.66
CA GLU A 54 -7.05 9.66 2.21
C GLU A 54 -5.94 10.02 1.20
N THR A 55 -4.74 9.48 1.38
CA THR A 55 -3.64 9.69 0.43
C THR A 55 -3.86 8.88 -0.84
N LEU A 56 -4.36 7.65 -0.73
CA LEU A 56 -4.76 6.83 -1.88
C LEU A 56 -5.85 7.50 -2.72
N SER A 57 -6.87 8.10 -2.11
CA SER A 57 -7.94 8.78 -2.87
C SER A 57 -7.45 10.00 -3.65
N LYS A 58 -6.43 10.71 -3.13
CA LYS A 58 -5.75 11.82 -3.84
C LYS A 58 -4.82 11.34 -4.96
N LEU A 59 -4.51 10.03 -5.02
CA LEU A 59 -3.70 9.42 -6.05
C LEU A 59 -4.52 8.86 -7.22
N MET A 60 -5.85 8.73 -7.13
CA MET A 60 -6.67 8.53 -8.33
C MET A 60 -6.54 9.72 -9.29
#